data_AF-A0A930Y9R6-F1
#
_entry.id   AF-A0A930Y9R6-F1
#
_cell.length_a   1.000
_cell.length_b   1.000
_cell.length_c   1.000
_cell.angle_alpha   90.00
_cell.angle_beta   90.00
_cell.angle_gamma   90.00
#
_symmetry.space_group_name_H-M   'P 1'
#
loop_
_entity.id
_entity.type
_entity.pdbx_description
1 polymer ?
#
loop_
_entity_poly.entity_id
_entity_poly.type
_entity_poly.pdbx_seq_one_letter_code
_entity_poly.pdbx_strand_id
1 'polypeptide(L)'
;MTLEGLGFPSPELQHPFTDGDGLIGYGDFWWDRAGVLDEFDGLKKYRAAEYRGGLSVEDVVVREKLREDRLRALPEVQGVVRTVWADFSRPEGIAAALERSGLVPERIGFRRLDRSG
;
A
#
# COMPACT_ATOMS: atom_id res chain seq x y z
N MET A 1 -15.09 7.47 5.97
CA MET A 1 -13.97 8.04 6.76
C MET A 1 -12.73 7.89 5.90
N THR A 2 -11.99 8.96 5.61
CA THR A 2 -10.84 8.96 4.68
C THR A 2 -9.52 8.90 5.46
N LEU A 3 -8.43 8.45 4.82
CA LEU A 3 -7.08 8.40 5.42
C LEU A 3 -6.61 9.77 5.94
N GLU A 4 -6.98 10.85 5.24
CA GLU A 4 -6.75 12.24 5.66
C GLU A 4 -7.34 12.56 7.04
N GLY A 5 -8.49 11.96 7.37
CA GLY A 5 -9.13 12.13 8.68
C GLY A 5 -8.38 11.47 9.84
N LEU A 6 -7.38 10.63 9.54
CA LEU A 6 -6.55 9.93 10.52
C LEU A 6 -5.12 10.51 10.63
N GLY A 7 -4.81 11.59 9.90
CA GLY A 7 -3.51 12.26 9.95
C GLY A 7 -2.39 11.56 9.16
N PHE A 8 -2.74 10.61 8.29
CA PHE A 8 -1.80 10.03 7.34
C PHE A 8 -1.77 10.86 6.05
N PRO A 9 -0.60 10.99 5.39
CA PRO A 9 -0.52 11.60 4.08
C PRO A 9 -1.43 10.88 3.08
N SER A 10 -1.97 11.60 2.10
CA SER A 10 -2.81 11.00 1.06
C SER A 10 -1.94 10.14 0.13
N PRO A 11 -2.28 8.87 -0.09
CA PRO A 11 -1.56 8.03 -1.04
C PRO A 11 -1.90 8.43 -2.48
N GLU A 12 -0.96 8.20 -3.39
CA GLU A 12 -1.26 8.09 -4.81
C GLU A 12 -1.93 6.73 -5.08
N LEU A 13 -3.06 6.76 -5.76
CA LEU A 13 -3.82 5.55 -6.09
C LEU A 13 -3.39 5.00 -7.44
N GLN A 14 -3.30 3.67 -7.54
CA GLN A 14 -2.96 2.98 -8.78
C GLN A 14 -1.65 3.51 -9.40
N HIS A 15 -0.63 3.74 -8.56
CA HIS A 15 0.65 4.24 -9.02
C HIS A 15 1.39 3.19 -9.86
N PRO A 16 1.86 3.50 -11.08
CA PRO A 16 2.60 2.55 -11.91
C PRO A 16 4.04 2.35 -11.41
N PHE A 17 4.43 1.09 -11.22
CA PHE A 17 5.82 0.72 -10.92
C PHE A 17 6.46 0.04 -12.12
N THR A 18 7.68 0.45 -12.46
CA THR A 18 8.44 -0.05 -13.61
C THR A 18 9.89 -0.31 -13.21
N ASP A 19 10.51 -1.33 -13.81
CA ASP A 19 11.96 -1.56 -13.75
C ASP A 19 12.54 -1.68 -15.17
N GLY A 20 13.78 -2.18 -15.28
CA GLY A 20 14.45 -2.41 -16.56
C GLY A 20 13.76 -3.43 -17.47
N ASP A 21 12.91 -4.30 -16.93
CA ASP A 21 12.11 -5.29 -17.67
C ASP A 21 10.71 -4.75 -18.04
N GLY A 22 10.42 -3.49 -17.71
CA GLY A 22 9.19 -2.79 -18.05
C GLY A 22 8.21 -2.68 -16.87
N LEU A 23 6.91 -2.65 -17.18
CA LEU A 23 5.86 -2.47 -16.16
C LEU A 23 5.79 -3.69 -15.22
N ILE A 24 5.94 -3.44 -13.91
CA ILE A 24 5.76 -4.43 -12.84
C ILE A 24 4.27 -4.53 -12.50
N GLY A 25 3.58 -3.40 -12.40
CA GLY A 25 2.15 -3.32 -12.10
C GLY A 25 1.74 -1.95 -11.55
N TYR A 26 0.49 -1.86 -11.10
CA TYR A 26 -0.06 -0.68 -10.43
C TYR A 26 -0.27 -1.01 -8.97
N GLY A 27 0.28 -0.19 -8.07
CA GLY A 27 0.09 -0.34 -6.63
C GLY A 27 -1.18 0.36 -6.16
N ASP A 28 -1.94 -0.24 -5.24
CA ASP A 28 -3.23 0.30 -4.82
C ASP A 28 -3.10 1.64 -4.09
N PHE A 29 -2.16 1.74 -3.15
CA PHE A 29 -1.87 2.94 -2.38
C PHE A 29 -0.36 3.15 -2.24
N TRP A 30 0.15 4.27 -2.76
CA TRP A 30 1.56 4.60 -2.75
C TRP A 30 1.84 5.89 -1.97
N TRP A 31 2.71 5.81 -0.97
CA TRP A 31 3.24 6.95 -0.22
C TRP A 31 4.69 7.21 -0.62
N ASP A 32 4.86 8.00 -1.68
CA ASP A 32 6.16 8.36 -2.29
C ASP A 32 7.21 8.83 -1.28
N ARG A 33 6.84 9.72 -0.35
CA ARG A 33 7.75 10.27 0.66
C ARG A 33 8.22 9.23 1.67
N ALA A 34 7.39 8.24 1.96
CA ALA A 34 7.71 7.17 2.89
C ALA A 34 8.31 5.94 2.20
N GLY A 35 8.23 5.87 0.87
CA GLY A 35 8.60 4.68 0.12
C GLY A 35 7.71 3.47 0.45
N VAL A 36 6.46 3.69 0.84
CA VAL A 36 5.54 2.63 1.29
C VAL A 36 4.47 2.36 0.25
N LEU A 37 4.40 1.12 -0.21
CA LEU A 37 3.32 0.59 -1.05
C LEU A 37 2.40 -0.29 -0.21
N ASP A 38 1.10 -0.03 -0.24
CA ASP A 38 0.08 -0.96 0.26
C ASP A 38 -0.74 -1.56 -0.89
N GLU A 39 -0.88 -2.87 -0.85
CA GLU A 39 -1.58 -3.71 -1.82
C GLU A 39 -2.84 -4.28 -1.15
N PHE A 40 -4.00 -3.76 -1.56
CA PHE A 40 -5.27 -3.96 -0.90
C PHE A 40 -5.99 -5.20 -1.41
N ASP A 41 -6.27 -6.10 -0.47
CA ASP A 41 -7.00 -7.35 -0.64
C ASP A 41 -6.69 -8.13 -1.93
N GLY A 42 -5.47 -8.68 -1.99
CA GLY A 42 -5.09 -9.69 -2.97
C GLY A 42 -5.82 -11.04 -2.82
N LEU A 43 -6.77 -11.23 -1.90
CA LEU A 43 -7.37 -12.56 -1.66
C LEU A 43 -8.42 -12.96 -2.70
N LYS A 44 -9.07 -12.00 -3.36
CA LYS A 44 -10.14 -12.28 -4.34
C LYS A 44 -9.69 -13.17 -5.49
N LYS A 45 -8.46 -13.02 -5.97
CA LYS A 45 -7.92 -13.79 -7.11
C LYS A 45 -7.67 -15.27 -6.81
N TYR A 46 -7.63 -15.68 -5.54
CA TYR A 46 -7.47 -17.09 -5.16
C TYR A 46 -8.81 -17.84 -5.03
N ARG A 47 -9.92 -17.11 -4.84
CA ARG A 47 -11.19 -17.72 -4.43
C ARG A 47 -12.12 -18.09 -5.58
N ALA A 48 -11.96 -17.50 -6.77
CA ALA A 48 -12.77 -17.86 -7.92
C ALA A 48 -11.93 -18.05 -9.18
N ALA A 49 -12.22 -19.12 -9.93
CA ALA A 49 -11.52 -19.49 -11.16
C ALA A 49 -11.60 -18.40 -12.24
N GLU A 50 -12.68 -17.60 -12.22
CA GLU A 50 -12.90 -16.45 -13.10
C GLU A 50 -11.79 -15.39 -13.01
N TYR A 51 -11.16 -15.22 -11.83
CA TYR A 51 -10.08 -14.24 -11.64
C TYR A 51 -8.69 -14.79 -11.94
N ARG A 52 -8.56 -16.10 -12.21
CA ARG A 52 -7.26 -16.74 -12.49
C ARG A 52 -6.90 -16.74 -13.99
N GLY A 53 -7.84 -16.39 -14.87
CA GLY A 53 -7.58 -16.36 -16.31
C GLY A 53 -7.07 -17.69 -16.89
N GLY A 54 -7.54 -18.81 -16.33
CA GLY A 54 -7.10 -20.17 -16.72
C GLY A 54 -5.82 -20.66 -16.03
N LEU A 55 -5.19 -19.86 -15.17
CA LEU A 55 -4.00 -20.25 -14.42
C LEU A 55 -4.35 -21.17 -13.24
N SER A 56 -3.39 -22.02 -12.86
CA SER A 56 -3.45 -22.75 -11.59
C SER A 56 -3.33 -21.77 -10.40
N VAL A 57 -3.70 -22.22 -9.20
CA VAL A 57 -3.52 -21.40 -8.00
C VAL A 57 -2.02 -21.17 -7.74
N GLU A 58 -1.22 -22.19 -7.98
CA GLU A 58 0.22 -22.21 -7.86
C GLU A 58 0.87 -21.17 -8.78
N ASP A 59 0.47 -21.09 -10.05
CA ASP A 59 0.97 -20.09 -11.00
C ASP A 59 0.67 -18.66 -10.53
N VAL A 60 -0.53 -18.42 -9.98
CA VAL A 60 -0.91 -17.10 -9.46
C VAL A 60 -0.03 -16.72 -8.26
N VAL A 61 0.20 -17.65 -7.33
CA VAL A 61 1.09 -17.42 -6.18
C VAL A 61 2.52 -17.13 -6.63
N VAL A 62 3.06 -17.90 -7.58
CA VAL A 62 4.42 -17.69 -8.10
C VAL A 62 4.53 -16.32 -8.79
N ARG A 63 3.57 -15.95 -9.63
CA ARG A 63 3.57 -14.63 -10.30
C ARG A 63 3.48 -13.48 -9.30
N GLU A 64 2.64 -13.60 -8.28
CA GLU A 64 2.54 -12.59 -7.22
C GLU A 64 3.85 -12.44 -6.44
N LYS A 65 4.49 -13.56 -6.11
CA LYS A 65 5.80 -13.54 -5.44
C LYS A 65 6.85 -12.82 -6.29
N LEU A 66 7.00 -13.22 -7.56
CA LEU A 66 7.97 -12.60 -8.46
C LEU A 66 7.70 -11.11 -8.68
N ARG A 67 6.43 -10.71 -8.73
CA ARG A 67 6.04 -9.31 -8.83
C ARG A 67 6.44 -8.54 -7.56
N GLU A 68 6.18 -9.09 -6.39
CA GLU A 68 6.56 -8.46 -5.12
C GLU A 68 8.09 -8.37 -4.96
N ASP A 69 8.82 -9.40 -5.39
CA ASP A 69 10.29 -9.38 -5.41
C ASP A 69 10.82 -8.23 -6.29
N ARG A 70 10.22 -8.01 -7.47
CA ARG A 70 10.55 -6.87 -8.34
C ARG A 70 10.23 -5.52 -7.70
N LEU A 71 9.05 -5.38 -7.08
CA LEU A 71 8.68 -4.16 -6.36
C LEU A 71 9.67 -3.84 -5.23
N ARG A 72 10.04 -4.84 -4.42
CA ARG A 72 10.96 -4.67 -3.29
C ARG A 72 12.40 -4.37 -3.73
N ALA A 73 12.74 -4.66 -4.98
CA ALA A 73 14.05 -4.35 -5.55
C ALA A 73 14.16 -2.89 -6.03
N LEU A 74 13.05 -2.16 -6.13
CA LEU A 74 13.05 -0.75 -6.51
C LEU A 74 13.66 0.11 -5.40
N PRO A 75 14.63 1.00 -5.69
CA PRO A 75 15.28 1.84 -4.69
C PRO A 75 14.32 2.75 -3.91
N GLU A 76 13.24 3.19 -4.54
CA GLU A 76 12.21 4.04 -3.95
C GLU A 76 11.27 3.28 -3.00
N VAL A 77 11.19 1.95 -3.09
CA VAL A 77 10.32 1.12 -2.26
C VAL A 77 11.07 0.68 -1.01
N GLN A 78 10.71 1.27 0.12
CA GLN A 78 11.21 0.91 1.45
C GLN A 78 10.37 -0.18 2.12
N GLY A 79 9.08 -0.27 1.78
CA GLY A 79 8.17 -1.25 2.37
C GLY A 79 6.99 -1.58 1.47
N VAL A 80 6.63 -2.87 1.45
CA VAL A 80 5.38 -3.36 0.84
C VAL A 80 4.51 -3.97 1.94
N VAL A 81 3.29 -3.49 2.03
CA VAL A 81 2.25 -3.88 2.98
C VAL A 81 1.12 -4.56 2.23
N ARG A 82 0.42 -5.47 2.90
CA ARG A 82 -0.82 -6.03 2.39
C ARG A 82 -1.91 -5.85 3.43
N THR A 83 -2.82 -4.93 3.16
CA THR A 83 -4.02 -4.76 3.96
C THR A 83 -5.17 -5.59 3.42
N VAL A 84 -6.07 -6.01 4.32
CA VAL A 84 -7.31 -6.68 3.99
C VAL A 84 -8.50 -5.83 4.42
N TRP A 85 -9.70 -6.18 3.95
CA TRP A 85 -10.95 -5.53 4.39
C TRP A 85 -11.12 -5.48 5.91
N ALA A 86 -10.62 -6.50 6.64
CA ALA A 86 -10.67 -6.51 8.09
C ALA A 86 -9.85 -5.36 8.70
N ASP A 87 -8.73 -4.96 8.10
CA ASP A 87 -7.93 -3.83 8.55
C ASP A 87 -8.68 -2.51 8.36
N PHE A 88 -9.42 -2.38 7.25
CA PHE A 88 -10.24 -1.19 6.94
C PHE A 88 -11.57 -1.10 7.70
N SER A 89 -11.99 -2.20 8.35
CA SER A 89 -13.24 -2.24 9.11
C SER A 89 -13.20 -1.40 10.40
N ARG A 90 -11.99 -1.00 10.84
CA ARG A 90 -11.77 -0.16 12.01
C ARG A 90 -10.67 0.87 11.74
N PRO A 91 -10.85 2.15 12.08
CA PRO A 91 -9.84 3.19 11.86
C PRO A 91 -8.49 2.87 12.51
N GLU A 92 -8.51 2.21 13.68
CA GLU A 92 -7.31 1.81 14.40
C GLU A 92 -6.56 0.65 13.71
N GLY A 93 -7.28 -0.17 12.92
CA GLY A 93 -6.71 -1.31 12.19
C GLY A 93 -5.81 -0.86 11.04
N ILE A 94 -6.27 0.11 10.25
CA ILE A 94 -5.48 0.74 9.18
C ILE A 94 -4.27 1.45 9.77
N ALA A 95 -4.46 2.26 10.81
CA ALA A 95 -3.37 3.00 11.43
C ALA A 95 -2.27 2.05 11.95
N ALA A 96 -2.65 0.98 12.64
CA ALA A 96 -1.68 -0.01 13.12
C ALA A 96 -1.00 -0.77 11.97
N ALA A 97 -1.69 -1.04 10.86
CA ALA A 97 -1.09 -1.69 9.69
C ALA A 97 -0.07 -0.80 8.98
N LEU A 98 -0.37 0.49 8.84
CA LEU A 98 0.51 1.50 8.27
C LEU A 98 1.69 1.82 9.21
N GLU A 99 1.47 1.91 10.52
CA GLU A 99 2.56 2.11 11.48
C GLU A 99 3.56 0.93 11.48
N ARG A 100 3.07 -0.31 11.32
CA ARG A 100 3.94 -1.50 11.19
C ARG A 100 4.81 -1.48 9.94
N SER A 101 4.45 -0.70 8.92
CA SER A 101 5.25 -0.55 7.70
C SER A 101 6.27 0.58 7.76
N GLY A 102 6.31 1.32 8.87
CA GLY A 102 7.14 2.51 9.03
C GLY A 102 6.46 3.80 8.62
N LEU A 103 5.20 3.77 8.16
CA LEU A 103 4.42 4.97 7.91
C LEU A 103 3.94 5.56 9.25
N VAL A 104 4.60 6.61 9.70
CA VAL A 104 4.17 7.36 10.88
C VAL A 104 3.20 8.46 10.49
N PRO A 105 2.15 8.75 11.28
CA PRO A 105 1.30 9.92 11.06
C PRO A 105 2.16 11.19 11.02
N GLU A 106 1.98 12.02 10.00
CA GLU A 106 2.50 13.38 10.08
C GLU A 106 1.67 14.07 11.16
N ARG A 107 2.23 14.24 12.37
CA ARG A 107 1.62 15.11 13.37
C ARG A 107 1.36 16.44 12.68
N ILE A 108 0.10 16.75 12.39
CA ILE A 108 -0.31 18.09 11.98
C ILE A 108 0.25 19.01 13.05
N GLY A 109 1.35 19.69 12.71
CA GLY A 109 1.96 20.66 13.57
C GLY A 109 0.94 21.75 13.74
N PHE A 110 0.20 21.72 14.85
CA PHE A 110 -0.52 22.88 15.30
C PHE A 110 0.54 23.95 15.52
N ARG A 111 0.76 24.80 14.51
CA ARG A 111 1.51 26.05 14.69
C ARG A 111 0.77 26.74 15.81
N ARG A 112 1.40 26.74 16.99
CA ARG A 112 1.03 27.59 18.11
C ARG A 112 1.02 29.00 17.52
N LEU A 113 -0.17 29.56 17.33
CA LEU A 113 -0.31 30.97 17.01
C LEU A 113 0.22 31.72 18.23
N ASP A 114 1.47 32.12 18.15
CA ASP A 114 2.08 33.17 18.93
C ASP A 114 1.42 34.50 18.51
N ARG A 115 0.26 34.80 19.10
CA ARG A 115 -0.21 36.18 19.12
C ARG A 115 0.20 36.82 20.45
N SER A 116 1.40 37.38 20.40
CA SER A 116 1.75 38.61 21.10
C SER A 116 0.77 39.70 20.68
N GLY A 117 0.18 40.39 21.65
CA GLY A 117 -0.74 41.51 21.46
C GLY A 117 -1.40 41.89 22.77
#